data_AF-A0A0F9TA76-F1
#
_entry.id   AF-A0A0F9TA76-F1
#
_cell.length_a   1.000
_cell.length_b   1.000
_cell.length_c   1.000
_cell.angle_alpha   90.00
_cell.angle_beta   90.00
_cell.angle_gamma   90.00
#
_symmetry.space_group_name_H-M   'P 1'
#
loop_
_entity.id
_entity.type
_entity.pdbx_description
1 polymer ?
#
loop_
_entity_poly.entity_id
_entity_poly.type
_entity_poly.pdbx_seq_one_letter_code
_entity_poly.pdbx_strand_id
1 'polypeptide(L)'
;MFEGYSWFEVSNRDPRVVHLYARHYSSKKNGKSIKDWLAHGISANGHDVTMLTSDSKALWGWLEQQIRHDHQEGIQCYVFRNESNILSSVLINDAVAIAQEYWPSQRLWTYVNPYKIDSPNPGYCFKVAGWKHKGQSKGGLHILELS
;
A
#
# COMPACT_ATOMS: atom_id res chain seq x y z
N MET A 1 -9.43 10.86 19.76
CA MET A 1 -8.35 9.95 19.36
C MET A 1 -8.79 8.55 19.69
N PHE A 2 -8.82 7.63 18.72
CA PHE A 2 -9.07 6.22 19.00
C PHE A 2 -7.77 5.65 19.60
N GLU A 3 -7.76 5.44 20.91
CA GLU A 3 -6.59 4.87 21.59
C GLU A 3 -6.33 3.44 21.05
N GLY A 4 -5.11 3.21 20.53
CA GLY A 4 -4.63 1.87 20.20
C GLY A 4 -4.42 1.52 18.71
N TYR A 5 -4.45 2.48 17.77
CA TYR A 5 -4.32 2.20 16.33
C TYR A 5 -3.24 3.00 15.59
N SER A 6 -2.18 3.41 16.27
CA SER A 6 -1.11 4.18 15.62
C SER A 6 -0.35 3.33 14.60
N TRP A 7 -0.05 3.92 13.46
CA TRP A 7 0.97 3.41 12.55
C TRP A 7 2.34 3.51 13.21
N PHE A 8 3.15 2.49 13.04
CA PHE A 8 4.57 2.56 13.35
C PHE A 8 5.38 1.96 12.21
N GLU A 9 6.49 2.62 11.88
CA GLU A 9 7.41 2.16 10.86
C GLU A 9 8.09 0.86 11.30
N VAL A 10 8.18 -0.09 10.37
CA VAL A 10 8.80 -1.39 10.57
C VAL A 10 9.60 -1.77 9.33
N SER A 11 10.57 -2.67 9.51
CA SER A 11 11.24 -3.28 8.37
C SER A 11 10.24 -3.99 7.47
N ASN A 12 10.38 -3.83 6.15
CA ASN A 12 9.63 -4.61 5.17
C ASN A 12 9.98 -6.11 5.14
N ARG A 13 10.92 -6.55 6.00
CA ARG A 13 11.29 -7.95 6.29
C ARG A 13 10.72 -8.47 7.61
N ASP A 14 10.04 -7.63 8.38
CA ASP A 14 9.44 -8.03 9.65
C ASP A 14 8.50 -9.23 9.42
N PRO A 15 8.59 -10.31 10.21
CA PRO A 15 7.74 -11.49 10.03
C PRO A 15 6.25 -11.18 10.00
N ARG A 16 5.77 -10.18 10.77
CA ARG A 16 4.36 -9.76 10.80
C ARG A 16 3.95 -9.12 9.48
N VAL A 17 4.80 -8.27 8.92
CA VAL A 17 4.63 -7.68 7.59
C VAL A 17 4.56 -8.78 6.53
N VAL A 18 5.52 -9.70 6.54
CA VAL A 18 5.61 -10.79 5.55
C VAL A 18 4.36 -11.68 5.62
N HIS A 19 3.86 -12.02 6.81
CA HIS A 19 2.66 -12.83 6.95
C HIS A 19 1.41 -12.11 6.44
N LEU A 20 1.22 -10.82 6.75
CA LEU A 20 0.13 -10.03 6.18
C LEU A 20 0.24 -9.94 4.65
N TYR A 21 1.44 -9.67 4.13
CA TYR A 21 1.69 -9.60 2.70
C TYR A 21 1.40 -10.92 1.99
N ALA A 22 1.78 -12.06 2.57
CA ALA A 22 1.54 -13.39 2.02
C ALA A 22 0.04 -13.67 1.75
N ARG A 23 -0.86 -13.00 2.48
CA ARG A 23 -2.32 -13.11 2.28
C ARG A 23 -2.89 -12.05 1.32
N HIS A 24 -2.09 -11.09 0.89
CA HIS A 24 -2.47 -10.09 -0.10
C HIS A 24 -2.39 -10.65 -1.53
N TYR A 25 -3.29 -10.21 -2.44
CA TYR A 25 -3.35 -10.77 -3.80
C TYR A 25 -2.07 -10.54 -4.62
N SER A 26 -1.30 -9.49 -4.33
CA SER A 26 -0.04 -9.20 -5.04
C SER A 26 1.08 -10.21 -4.73
N SER A 27 1.00 -10.94 -3.61
CA SER A 27 2.01 -11.92 -3.21
C SER A 27 2.19 -13.04 -4.24
N LYS A 28 1.11 -13.38 -4.95
CA LYS A 28 1.08 -14.47 -5.93
C LYS A 28 1.73 -14.13 -7.27
N LYS A 29 2.14 -12.87 -7.51
CA LYS A 29 2.59 -12.42 -8.84
C LYS A 29 3.94 -12.97 -9.26
N ASN A 30 4.88 -13.13 -8.33
CA ASN A 30 6.30 -13.31 -8.67
C ASN A 30 6.88 -14.65 -8.22
N GLY A 31 6.05 -15.61 -7.79
CA GLY A 31 6.49 -16.93 -7.31
C GLY A 31 7.35 -16.92 -6.04
N LYS A 32 7.59 -15.74 -5.44
CA LYS A 32 8.34 -15.58 -4.20
C LYS A 32 7.60 -16.25 -3.03
N SER A 33 8.38 -16.87 -2.16
CA SER A 33 7.92 -17.51 -0.93
C SER A 33 8.07 -16.58 0.28
N ILE A 34 7.48 -16.98 1.41
CA ILE A 34 7.71 -16.32 2.71
C ILE A 34 9.20 -16.21 3.02
N LYS A 35 9.98 -17.25 2.71
CA LYS A 35 11.43 -17.25 2.94
C LYS A 35 12.13 -16.16 2.12
N ASP A 36 11.73 -15.96 0.87
CA ASP A 36 12.30 -14.93 0.01
C ASP A 36 11.99 -13.52 0.52
N TRP A 37 10.76 -13.30 1.02
CA TRP A 37 10.37 -12.00 1.59
C TRP A 37 11.03 -11.71 2.93
N LEU A 38 11.22 -12.71 3.79
CA LEU A 38 12.00 -12.56 5.03
C LEU A 38 13.46 -12.18 4.73
N ALA A 39 14.04 -12.74 3.66
CA ALA A 39 15.42 -12.46 3.28
C ALA A 39 15.59 -11.10 2.58
N HIS A 40 14.69 -10.75 1.67
CA HIS A 40 14.89 -9.65 0.72
C HIS A 40 13.89 -8.49 0.86
N GLY A 41 12.80 -8.68 1.60
CA GLY A 41 11.73 -7.71 1.76
C GLY A 41 10.58 -7.90 0.76
N ILE A 42 9.43 -7.30 1.08
CA ILE A 42 8.23 -7.34 0.24
C ILE A 42 8.16 -6.21 -0.80
N SER A 43 8.94 -5.14 -0.63
CA SER A 43 9.00 -3.99 -1.54
C SER A 43 9.93 -4.24 -2.72
N ALA A 44 9.80 -3.42 -3.76
CA ALA A 44 10.81 -3.33 -4.81
C ALA A 44 12.03 -2.54 -4.31
N ASN A 45 13.11 -2.52 -5.09
CA ASN A 45 14.28 -1.71 -4.78
C ASN A 45 13.91 -0.21 -4.83
N GLY A 46 14.34 0.53 -3.82
CA GLY A 46 14.08 1.95 -3.68
C GLY A 46 13.99 2.35 -2.21
N HIS A 47 13.63 3.61 -1.97
CA HIS A 47 13.36 4.11 -0.62
C HIS A 47 11.89 3.83 -0.26
N ASP A 48 11.68 2.93 0.70
CA ASP A 48 10.35 2.52 1.15
C ASP A 48 10.12 2.83 2.64
N VAL A 49 8.86 3.17 2.97
CA VAL A 49 8.38 3.27 4.36
C VAL A 49 7.27 2.24 4.51
N THR A 50 7.52 1.24 5.35
CA THR A 50 6.56 0.16 5.63
C THR A 50 6.04 0.28 7.05
N MET A 51 4.73 0.16 7.23
CA MET A 51 4.07 0.42 8.50
C MET A 51 3.09 -0.69 8.88
N LEU A 52 2.97 -0.92 10.18
CA LEU A 52 1.92 -1.73 10.78
C LEU A 52 1.12 -0.90 11.78
N THR A 53 -0.16 -1.22 11.97
CA THR A 53 -0.90 -0.76 13.15
C THR A 53 -0.37 -1.45 14.39
N SER A 54 -0.48 -0.81 15.57
CA SER A 54 -0.04 -1.35 16.89
C SER A 54 -0.51 -2.77 17.18
N ASP A 55 -1.68 -3.17 16.69
CA ASP A 55 -2.24 -4.53 16.83
C ASP A 55 -1.77 -5.51 15.75
N SER A 56 -0.93 -5.06 14.81
CA SER A 56 -0.42 -5.80 13.65
C SER A 56 -1.51 -6.39 12.76
N LYS A 57 -2.67 -5.73 12.67
CA LYS A 57 -3.78 -6.16 11.81
C LYS A 57 -3.92 -5.39 10.50
N ALA A 58 -3.24 -4.25 10.36
CA ALA A 58 -3.15 -3.57 9.08
C ALA A 58 -1.70 -3.31 8.68
N LEU A 59 -1.45 -3.44 7.37
CA LEU A 59 -0.17 -3.23 6.70
C LEU A 59 -0.32 -2.14 5.65
N TRP A 60 0.61 -1.21 5.66
CA TRP A 60 0.76 -0.18 4.65
C TRP A 60 2.21 -0.11 4.16
N GLY A 61 2.42 0.23 2.88
CA GLY A 61 3.76 0.47 2.35
C GLY A 61 3.79 1.57 1.31
N TRP A 62 4.64 2.57 1.54
CA TRP A 62 5.01 3.62 0.60
C TRP A 62 6.34 3.29 -0.07
N LEU A 63 6.47 3.59 -1.37
CA LEU A 63 7.70 3.43 -2.13
C LEU A 63 7.89 4.63 -3.06
N GLU A 64 8.98 5.34 -2.87
CA GLU A 64 9.40 6.46 -3.72
C GLU A 64 9.81 5.94 -5.11
N GLN A 65 9.11 6.36 -6.15
CA GLN A 65 9.35 5.91 -7.52
C GLN A 65 10.34 6.81 -8.22
N GLN A 66 11.51 6.26 -8.57
CA GLN A 66 12.57 7.01 -9.23
C GLN A 66 12.67 6.69 -10.73
N ILE A 67 12.64 5.40 -11.09
CA ILE A 67 12.82 4.95 -12.49
C ILE A 67 11.72 3.96 -12.83
N ARG A 68 10.79 4.35 -13.72
CA ARG A 68 9.74 3.45 -14.23
C ARG A 68 9.55 3.57 -15.73
N HIS A 69 9.32 2.43 -16.38
CA HIS A 69 8.98 2.34 -17.80
C HIS A 69 7.54 2.78 -18.13
N ASP A 70 6.68 2.94 -17.12
CA ASP A 70 5.28 3.36 -17.27
C ASP A 70 5.07 4.85 -16.96
N HIS A 71 6.17 5.61 -16.81
CA HIS A 71 6.18 7.04 -16.53
C HIS A 71 5.39 7.46 -15.28
N GLN A 72 5.11 6.53 -14.35
CA GLN A 72 4.54 6.91 -13.06
C GLN A 72 5.64 7.43 -12.13
N GLU A 73 5.40 8.61 -11.56
CA GLU A 73 6.33 9.28 -10.63
C GLU A 73 5.63 9.57 -9.30
N GLY A 74 6.42 9.92 -8.28
CA GLY A 74 5.95 10.23 -6.93
C GLY A 74 5.98 9.03 -5.99
N ILE A 75 5.16 9.08 -4.94
CA ILE A 75 5.14 8.08 -3.88
C ILE A 75 4.01 7.09 -4.12
N GLN A 76 4.38 5.82 -4.34
CA GLN A 76 3.45 4.75 -4.59
C GLN A 76 3.05 4.06 -3.28
N CYS A 77 1.76 3.92 -2.99
CA CYS A 77 1.28 2.89 -2.07
C CYS A 77 1.42 1.53 -2.76
N TYR A 78 2.46 0.77 -2.42
CA TYR A 78 2.80 -0.49 -3.07
C TYR A 78 2.07 -1.69 -2.43
N VAL A 79 1.61 -1.56 -1.19
CA VAL A 79 0.78 -2.54 -0.49
C VAL A 79 -0.15 -1.86 0.51
N PHE A 80 -1.40 -2.33 0.55
CA PHE A 80 -2.31 -2.08 1.66
C PHE A 80 -3.12 -3.34 1.96
N ARG A 81 -3.18 -3.73 3.23
CA ARG A 81 -4.03 -4.82 3.71
C ARG A 81 -4.57 -4.45 5.09
N ASN A 82 -5.87 -4.61 5.27
CA ASN A 82 -6.53 -4.39 6.55
C ASN A 82 -7.30 -5.66 6.96
N GLU A 83 -6.91 -6.27 8.08
CA GLU A 83 -7.60 -7.38 8.76
C GLU A 83 -8.14 -6.94 10.14
N SER A 84 -8.14 -5.63 10.42
CA SER A 84 -8.69 -5.05 11.64
C SER A 84 -10.18 -4.72 11.49
N ASN A 85 -10.79 -4.23 12.58
CA ASN A 85 -12.16 -3.73 12.57
C ASN A 85 -12.25 -2.23 12.23
N ILE A 86 -11.12 -1.57 11.94
CA ILE A 86 -11.10 -0.15 11.60
C ILE A 86 -11.45 0.04 10.14
N LEU A 87 -12.19 1.11 9.84
CA LEU A 87 -12.51 1.48 8.47
C LEU A 87 -11.23 1.74 7.68
N SER A 88 -11.07 1.02 6.56
CA SER A 88 -9.89 1.14 5.70
C SER A 88 -9.64 2.58 5.23
N SER A 89 -10.68 3.39 5.02
CA SER A 89 -10.54 4.80 4.63
C SER A 89 -9.92 5.66 5.73
N VAL A 90 -10.16 5.36 7.01
CA VAL A 90 -9.53 6.04 8.15
C VAL A 90 -8.04 5.72 8.16
N LEU A 91 -7.70 4.43 8.06
CA LEU A 91 -6.32 3.96 7.99
C LEU A 91 -5.55 4.56 6.79
N ILE A 92 -6.20 4.70 5.63
CA ILE A 92 -5.63 5.36 4.45
C ILE A 92 -5.31 6.83 4.74
N ASN A 93 -6.24 7.57 5.36
CA ASN A 93 -6.03 8.99 5.66
C ASN A 93 -4.87 9.19 6.64
N ASP A 94 -4.75 8.34 7.67
CA ASP A 94 -3.65 8.39 8.62
C ASP A 94 -2.30 8.09 7.94
N ALA A 95 -2.26 7.09 7.04
CA ALA A 95 -1.07 6.77 6.28
C ALA A 95 -0.67 7.88 5.28
N VAL A 96 -1.65 8.59 4.73
CA VAL A 96 -1.45 9.78 3.87
C VAL A 96 -0.86 10.93 4.67
N ALA A 97 -1.35 11.19 5.90
CA ALA A 97 -0.80 12.24 6.75
C ALA A 97 0.70 12.00 7.02
N ILE A 98 1.09 10.76 7.33
CA ILE A 98 2.50 10.38 7.51
C ILE A 98 3.29 10.59 6.20
N ALA A 99 2.73 10.22 5.04
CA ALA A 99 3.41 10.45 3.77
C ALA A 99 3.68 11.94 3.48
N GLN A 100 2.77 12.83 3.88
CA GLN A 100 2.94 14.27 3.72
C GLN A 100 4.04 14.84 4.62
N GLU A 101 4.36 14.20 5.75
CA GLU A 101 5.48 14.57 6.60
C GLU A 101 6.83 14.13 5.99
N TYR A 102 6.91 12.92 5.46
CA TYR A 102 8.13 12.38 4.84
C TYR A 102 8.41 13.00 3.46
N TRP A 103 7.36 13.16 2.66
CA TRP A 103 7.43 13.57 1.26
C TRP A 103 6.41 14.69 0.97
N PRO A 104 6.66 15.91 1.50
CA PRO A 104 5.73 17.02 1.33
C PRO A 104 5.53 17.36 -0.14
N SER A 105 4.27 17.60 -0.51
CA SER A 105 3.86 18.01 -1.87
C SER A 105 4.18 16.99 -2.99
N GLN A 106 4.51 15.74 -2.64
CA GLN A 106 4.68 14.69 -3.63
C GLN A 106 3.35 14.09 -4.06
N ARG A 107 3.29 13.66 -5.32
CA ARG A 107 2.15 12.90 -5.87
C ARG A 107 2.02 11.57 -5.13
N LEU A 108 0.86 11.31 -4.54
CA LEU A 108 0.54 10.02 -3.90
C LEU A 108 -0.38 9.20 -4.79
N TRP A 109 0.00 7.97 -5.10
CA TRP A 109 -0.75 7.13 -6.04
C TRP A 109 -0.64 5.63 -5.73
N THR A 110 -1.50 4.82 -6.34
CA THR A 110 -1.50 3.35 -6.17
C THR A 110 -2.05 2.63 -7.39
N TYR A 111 -1.70 1.34 -7.50
CA TYR A 111 -2.33 0.41 -8.44
C TYR A 111 -3.32 -0.50 -7.74
N VAL A 112 -4.54 -0.55 -8.27
CA VAL A 112 -5.56 -1.50 -7.85
C VAL A 112 -5.80 -2.50 -8.96
N ASN A 113 -5.78 -3.79 -8.65
CA ASN A 113 -6.16 -4.82 -9.61
C ASN A 113 -7.67 -5.05 -9.56
N PRO A 114 -8.46 -4.56 -10.54
CA PRO A 114 -9.91 -4.71 -10.50
C PRO A 114 -10.36 -6.18 -10.60
N TYR A 115 -9.52 -7.07 -11.14
CA TYR A 115 -9.82 -8.49 -11.33
C TYR A 115 -9.50 -9.36 -10.11
N LYS A 116 -9.02 -8.77 -9.01
CA LYS A 116 -8.68 -9.49 -7.76
C LYS A 116 -9.54 -9.04 -6.58
N ILE A 117 -10.61 -8.31 -6.85
CA ILE A 117 -11.50 -7.72 -5.87
C ILE A 117 -12.93 -8.05 -6.29
N ASP A 118 -13.72 -8.61 -5.36
CA ASP A 118 -15.11 -8.99 -5.64
C ASP A 118 -16.07 -7.79 -5.69
N SER A 119 -15.66 -6.66 -5.11
CA SER A 119 -16.43 -5.42 -5.15
C SER A 119 -16.52 -4.87 -6.59
N PRO A 120 -17.73 -4.49 -7.05
CA PRO A 120 -17.92 -3.84 -8.34
C PRO A 120 -17.29 -2.44 -8.39
N ASN A 121 -16.81 -1.92 -7.25
CA ASN A 121 -16.11 -0.64 -7.15
C ASN A 121 -14.65 -0.83 -6.68
N PRO A 122 -13.73 -1.19 -7.58
CA PRO A 122 -12.32 -1.39 -7.25
C PRO A 122 -11.71 -0.16 -6.58
N GLY A 123 -11.04 -0.41 -5.44
CA GLY A 123 -10.42 0.65 -4.63
C GLY A 123 -11.41 1.57 -3.94
N TYR A 124 -12.63 1.09 -3.65
CA TYR A 124 -13.66 1.89 -2.98
C TYR A 124 -13.15 2.57 -1.70
N CYS A 125 -12.38 1.89 -0.85
CA CYS A 125 -11.80 2.49 0.36
C CYS A 125 -10.89 3.70 0.07
N PHE A 126 -10.08 3.64 -0.99
CA PHE A 126 -9.28 4.77 -1.46
C PHE A 126 -10.17 5.92 -1.94
N LYS A 127 -11.22 5.61 -2.70
CA LYS A 127 -12.16 6.62 -3.20
C LYS A 127 -12.90 7.34 -2.07
N VAL A 128 -13.29 6.59 -1.02
CA VAL A 128 -13.87 7.17 0.21
C VAL A 128 -12.85 8.06 0.92
N ALA A 129 -11.56 7.70 0.89
CA ALA A 129 -10.46 8.54 1.37
C ALA A 129 -10.06 9.69 0.42
N GLY A 130 -10.89 10.02 -0.58
CA GLY A 130 -10.67 11.16 -1.48
C GLY A 130 -9.80 10.89 -2.71
N TRP A 131 -9.36 9.65 -2.93
CA TRP A 131 -8.57 9.30 -4.11
C TRP A 131 -9.43 9.23 -5.36
N LYS A 132 -8.89 9.65 -6.50
CA LYS A 132 -9.59 9.65 -7.79
C LYS A 132 -8.96 8.67 -8.76
N HIS A 133 -9.79 8.07 -9.61
CA HIS A 133 -9.33 7.26 -10.73
C HIS A 133 -8.72 8.16 -11.80
N LYS A 134 -7.46 7.91 -12.17
CA LYS A 134 -6.71 8.71 -13.16
C LYS A 134 -6.44 7.98 -14.46
N GLY A 135 -6.72 6.68 -14.53
CA GLY A 135 -6.51 5.87 -15.72
C GLY A 135 -6.17 4.43 -15.38
N GLN A 136 -5.62 3.71 -16.36
CA GLN A 136 -5.27 2.31 -16.22
C GLN A 136 -3.86 2.06 -16.78
N SER A 137 -3.11 1.16 -16.15
CA SER A 137 -1.84 0.66 -16.70
C SER A 137 -2.10 -0.18 -17.96
N LYS A 138 -1.04 -0.46 -18.75
CA LYS A 138 -1.09 -1.40 -19.89
C LYS A 138 -1.62 -2.79 -19.50
N GLY A 139 -1.40 -3.22 -18.25
CA GLY A 139 -1.88 -4.49 -17.71
C GLY A 139 -3.29 -4.44 -17.09
N GLY A 140 -4.04 -3.36 -17.30
CA GLY A 140 -5.42 -3.22 -16.81
C GLY A 140 -5.56 -2.89 -15.32
N LEU A 141 -4.46 -2.64 -14.60
CA LEU A 141 -4.53 -2.13 -13.21
C LEU A 141 -5.06 -0.69 -13.20
N HIS A 142 -6.02 -0.40 -12.34
CA HIS A 142 -6.52 0.95 -12.11
C HIS A 142 -5.46 1.79 -11.39
N ILE A 143 -5.25 3.01 -11.86
CA ILE A 143 -4.40 4.01 -11.21
C ILE A 143 -5.31 4.92 -10.40
N LEU A 144 -5.13 4.91 -9.07
CA LEU A 144 -5.77 5.86 -8.17
C LEU A 144 -4.73 6.85 -7.65
N GLU A 145 -5.13 8.10 -7.51
CA GLU A 145 -4.27 9.21 -7.08
C GLU A 145 -5.00 10.10 -6.09
N LEU A 146 -4.30 10.52 -5.03
CA LEU A 146 -4.82 11.52 -4.11
C LEU A 146 -4.89 12.87 -4.83
N SER A 147 -6.05 13.53 -4.77
CA SER A 147 -6.33 14.78 -5.49
C SER A 147 -6.09 16.02 -4.66
#